data_AF-A0A517V8C0-F1
#
_entry.id   AF-A0A517V8C0-F1
#
_cell.length_a   1.000
_cell.length_b   1.000
_cell.length_c   1.000
_cell.angle_alpha   90.00
_cell.angle_beta   90.00
_cell.angle_gamma   90.00
#
_symmetry.space_group_name_H-M   'P 1'
#
loop_
_entity.id
_entity.type
_entity.pdbx_description
1 polymer ?
#
loop_
_entity_poly.entity_id
_entity_poly.type
_entity_poly.pdbx_seq_one_letter_code
_entity_poly.pdbx_strand_id
1 'polypeptide(L)'
;MKLYELIQKELKCWGLAGLIVLLTLSTTIQWSPARDQPRLVSNPNKVAATQLYQKVREARATWRDFPGFTADVRVQYNGKSTTGKLTADKDFKLNLTLKDNSLSEWSLPKLNSVIGHRKYRKQEPIPATFADDEVNHPLGRLVNIDGKSVSFRLRGDVMTEVHRRSDKSWFTISTLDVWRTKENEILPRDTSVIYRDPKSGSITGNRSNTFAFTRIGNFDLPSHMLTVETGEKFERNVGSITLSNHRLASPESLSQAQSR
;
A
#
# COMPACT_ATOMS: atom_id res chain seq x y z
N MET A 1 -12.02 -21.26 48.38
CA MET A 1 -13.46 -21.13 48.06
C MET A 1 -14.13 -19.89 48.68
N LYS A 2 -13.40 -18.80 48.98
CA LYS A 2 -13.94 -17.58 49.62
C LYS A 2 -13.71 -16.27 48.84
N LEU A 3 -13.00 -16.31 47.70
CA LEU A 3 -12.75 -15.12 46.87
C LEU A 3 -13.76 -14.99 45.69
N TYR A 4 -14.33 -16.11 45.25
CA TYR A 4 -15.29 -16.14 44.14
C TYR A 4 -16.69 -15.64 44.55
N GLU A 5 -17.08 -15.83 45.82
CA GLU A 5 -18.34 -15.31 46.35
C GLU A 5 -18.29 -13.81 46.67
N LEU A 6 -17.10 -13.23 46.88
CA LEU A 6 -16.94 -11.79 47.10
C LEU A 6 -17.16 -10.99 45.81
N ILE A 7 -16.75 -11.53 44.66
CA ILE A 7 -16.85 -10.87 43.35
C ILE A 7 -18.28 -10.92 42.79
N GLN A 8 -19.05 -11.97 43.11
CA GLN A 8 -20.46 -12.09 42.70
C GLN A 8 -21.41 -11.19 43.52
N LYS A 9 -20.99 -10.73 44.71
CA LYS A 9 -21.81 -9.90 45.59
C LYS A 9 -21.74 -8.40 45.24
N GLU A 10 -20.67 -7.94 44.59
CA GLU A 10 -20.55 -6.55 44.13
C GLU A 10 -21.24 -6.27 42.79
N LEU A 11 -21.47 -7.29 41.95
CA LEU A 11 -22.15 -7.14 40.64
C LEU A 11 -23.68 -7.13 40.72
N LYS A 12 -24.28 -7.13 41.92
CA LYS A 12 -25.74 -7.10 42.13
C LYS A 12 -26.29 -5.83 42.78
N CYS A 13 -25.45 -4.84 43.12
CA CYS A 13 -25.89 -3.65 43.87
C CYS A 13 -25.92 -2.33 43.11
N TRP A 14 -25.67 -2.30 41.80
CA TRP A 14 -25.80 -1.07 41.01
C TRP A 14 -26.67 -1.31 39.77
N GLY A 15 -27.92 -0.81 39.83
CA GLY A 15 -28.63 -0.42 38.61
C GLY A 15 -30.00 -1.04 38.35
N LEU A 16 -30.79 -1.37 39.38
CA LEU A 16 -32.24 -1.55 39.21
C LEU A 16 -33.01 -0.77 40.28
N ALA A 17 -33.13 0.54 40.09
CA ALA A 17 -34.20 1.37 40.65
C ALA A 17 -34.21 2.72 39.92
N GLY A 18 -35.24 2.97 39.11
CA GLY A 18 -35.43 4.22 38.38
C GLY A 18 -36.53 4.10 37.33
N LEU A 19 -37.72 3.68 37.78
CA LEU A 19 -38.91 3.43 36.98
C LEU A 19 -39.76 4.72 36.84
N ILE A 20 -40.04 5.11 35.59
CA ILE A 20 -41.26 5.78 35.05
C ILE A 20 -41.65 7.20 35.51
N VAL A 21 -41.80 8.13 34.53
CA VAL A 21 -42.98 9.01 34.32
C VAL A 21 -42.92 9.75 32.95
N LEU A 22 -43.92 9.46 32.09
CA LEU A 22 -44.62 10.25 31.05
C LEU A 22 -43.88 10.90 29.84
N LEU A 23 -44.19 10.49 28.58
CA LEU A 23 -45.20 11.06 27.63
C LEU A 23 -44.82 12.50 27.19
N THR A 24 -44.53 12.87 25.94
CA THR A 24 -44.91 12.43 24.59
C THR A 24 -43.83 12.95 23.60
N LEU A 25 -43.48 12.16 22.58
CA LEU A 25 -43.06 12.63 21.24
C LEU A 25 -42.97 11.41 20.34
N SER A 26 -44.14 10.98 19.88
CA SER A 26 -44.28 10.08 18.74
C SER A 26 -43.87 10.85 17.49
N THR A 27 -42.57 10.88 17.17
CA THR A 27 -42.17 11.13 15.78
C THR A 27 -42.17 9.79 15.09
N THR A 28 -43.21 9.55 14.30
CA THR A 28 -43.17 8.57 13.23
C THR A 28 -41.90 8.81 12.41
N ILE A 29 -40.92 7.93 12.53
CA ILE A 29 -39.87 7.83 11.52
C ILE A 29 -40.56 7.22 10.31
N GLN A 30 -41.22 8.08 9.55
CA GLN A 30 -41.70 7.78 8.23
C GLN A 30 -40.44 7.55 7.39
N TRP A 31 -40.22 6.29 7.00
CA TRP A 31 -39.25 5.95 5.98
C TRP A 31 -39.59 6.76 4.73
N SER A 32 -38.80 7.82 4.48
CA SER A 32 -38.89 8.56 3.24
C SER A 32 -38.18 7.73 2.18
N PRO A 33 -38.85 7.29 1.10
CA PRO A 33 -38.13 6.76 -0.04
C PRO A 33 -37.13 7.83 -0.51
N ALA A 34 -35.94 7.38 -0.92
CA ALA A 34 -34.89 8.26 -1.41
C ALA A 34 -35.50 9.23 -2.43
N ARG A 35 -35.54 10.52 -2.09
CA ARG A 35 -35.94 11.56 -3.04
C ARG A 35 -35.08 11.38 -4.28
N ASP A 36 -35.73 11.30 -5.44
CA ASP A 36 -35.07 11.30 -6.74
C ASP A 36 -33.97 12.36 -6.73
N GLN A 37 -32.71 11.90 -6.75
CA GLN A 37 -31.59 12.81 -6.85
C GLN A 37 -31.70 13.47 -8.23
N PRO A 38 -31.69 14.80 -8.31
CA PRO A 38 -31.71 15.48 -9.60
C PRO A 38 -30.54 14.99 -10.45
N ARG A 39 -30.81 14.72 -11.73
CA ARG A 39 -29.82 14.27 -12.73
C ARG A 39 -28.50 15.05 -12.57
N LEU A 40 -27.41 14.29 -12.51
CA LEU A 40 -26.01 14.72 -12.44
C LEU A 40 -25.72 15.97 -13.28
N VAL A 41 -25.80 17.14 -12.65
CA VAL A 41 -25.01 18.30 -13.07
C VAL A 41 -23.59 17.98 -12.61
N SER A 42 -22.63 17.90 -13.54
CA SER A 42 -21.25 17.56 -13.22
C SER A 42 -20.72 18.46 -12.10
N ASN A 43 -20.44 17.90 -10.93
CA ASN A 43 -19.79 18.64 -9.84
C ASN A 43 -18.34 18.94 -10.28
N PRO A 44 -17.96 20.21 -10.53
CA PRO A 44 -16.64 20.55 -11.05
C PRO A 44 -15.50 20.05 -10.16
N ASN A 45 -15.70 20.05 -8.83
CA ASN A 45 -14.72 19.53 -7.87
C ASN A 45 -14.51 18.03 -8.01
N LYS A 46 -15.58 17.28 -8.32
CA LYS A 46 -15.50 15.83 -8.55
C LYS A 46 -14.76 15.50 -9.85
N VAL A 47 -15.03 16.27 -10.90
CA VAL A 47 -14.31 16.14 -12.18
C VAL A 47 -12.81 16.44 -11.97
N ALA A 48 -12.49 17.54 -11.28
CA ALA A 48 -11.11 17.92 -11.00
C ALA A 48 -10.35 16.89 -10.14
N ALA A 49 -10.98 16.37 -9.07
CA ALA A 49 -10.36 15.33 -8.23
C ALA A 49 -10.13 14.02 -9.01
N THR A 50 -11.10 13.63 -9.84
CA THR A 50 -10.99 12.44 -10.71
C THR A 50 -9.86 12.59 -11.73
N GLN A 51 -9.76 13.75 -12.39
CA GLN A 51 -8.69 14.04 -13.35
C GLN A 51 -7.31 14.07 -12.67
N LEU A 52 -7.20 14.70 -11.50
CA LEU A 52 -5.96 14.74 -10.74
C LEU A 52 -5.50 13.32 -10.35
N TYR A 53 -6.41 12.49 -9.85
CA TYR A 53 -6.11 11.10 -9.50
C TYR A 53 -5.69 10.28 -10.73
N GLN A 54 -6.40 10.45 -11.85
CA GLN A 54 -6.10 9.74 -13.08
C GLN A 54 -4.71 10.10 -13.62
N LYS A 55 -4.38 11.40 -13.67
CA LYS A 55 -3.06 11.89 -14.08
C LYS A 55 -1.94 11.24 -13.29
N VAL A 56 -2.06 11.19 -11.96
CA VAL A 56 -1.04 10.59 -11.09
C VAL A 56 -0.95 9.07 -11.29
N ARG A 57 -2.08 8.38 -11.54
CA ARG A 57 -2.07 6.93 -11.81
C ARG A 57 -1.33 6.58 -13.09
N GLU A 58 -1.56 7.36 -14.13
CA GLU A 58 -0.97 7.19 -15.47
C GLU A 58 0.51 7.58 -15.52
N ALA A 59 0.94 8.51 -14.68
CA ALA A 59 2.35 8.91 -14.59
C ALA A 59 3.26 7.85 -13.97
N ARG A 60 2.72 6.80 -13.34
CA ARG A 60 3.53 5.75 -12.70
C ARG A 60 4.22 4.88 -13.74
N ALA A 61 5.48 4.57 -13.51
CA ALA A 61 6.21 3.65 -14.37
C ALA A 61 5.59 2.25 -14.33
N THR A 62 5.24 1.74 -15.52
CA THR A 62 4.69 0.40 -15.72
C THR A 62 5.36 -0.27 -16.91
N TRP A 63 5.43 -1.59 -16.90
CA TRP A 63 6.09 -2.37 -17.93
C TRP A 63 5.03 -2.96 -18.87
N ARG A 64 4.98 -2.41 -20.09
CA ARG A 64 4.19 -2.95 -21.20
C ARG A 64 5.01 -4.02 -21.91
N ASP A 65 4.35 -5.06 -22.39
CA ASP A 65 4.97 -6.16 -23.14
C ASP A 65 6.19 -6.77 -22.42
N PHE A 66 6.08 -6.87 -21.09
CA PHE A 66 7.15 -7.34 -20.22
C PHE A 66 7.45 -8.83 -20.49
N PRO A 67 8.67 -9.18 -20.95
CA PRO A 67 9.00 -10.57 -21.30
C PRO A 67 9.33 -11.43 -20.07
N GLY A 68 9.55 -10.81 -18.91
CA GLY A 68 10.23 -11.43 -17.79
C GLY A 68 11.70 -10.99 -17.69
N PHE A 69 12.34 -11.24 -16.56
CA PHE A 69 13.78 -11.07 -16.40
C PHE A 69 14.37 -12.04 -15.39
N THR A 70 15.68 -12.23 -15.47
CA THR A 70 16.50 -12.91 -14.47
C THR A 70 17.56 -11.97 -13.90
N ALA A 71 17.97 -12.20 -12.65
CA ALA A 71 19.07 -11.48 -12.03
C ALA A 71 19.74 -12.34 -10.96
N ASP A 72 21.02 -12.10 -10.70
CA ASP A 72 21.69 -12.58 -9.50
C ASP A 72 21.27 -11.70 -8.32
N VAL A 73 21.05 -12.30 -7.15
CA VAL A 73 20.56 -11.62 -5.95
C VAL A 73 21.54 -11.78 -4.80
N ARG A 74 21.77 -10.69 -4.05
CA ARG A 74 22.33 -10.72 -2.70
C ARG A 74 21.32 -10.14 -1.72
N VAL A 75 21.01 -10.88 -0.67
CA VAL A 75 20.14 -10.46 0.42
C VAL A 75 20.98 -10.34 1.69
N GLN A 76 20.88 -9.21 2.36
CA GLN A 76 21.49 -8.98 3.68
C GLN A 76 20.39 -8.55 4.65
N TYR A 77 20.35 -9.13 5.84
CA TYR A 77 19.35 -8.78 6.85
C TYR A 77 19.90 -9.07 8.25
N ASN A 78 19.95 -8.05 9.11
CA ASN A 78 20.42 -8.14 10.50
C ASN A 78 21.72 -8.95 10.66
N GLY A 79 22.74 -8.63 9.85
CA GLY A 79 24.05 -9.29 9.89
C GLY A 79 24.13 -10.63 9.15
N LYS A 80 23.01 -11.23 8.73
CA LYS A 80 23.00 -12.41 7.84
C LYS A 80 23.12 -11.98 6.38
N SER A 81 23.72 -12.84 5.55
CA SER A 81 23.88 -12.61 4.12
C SER A 81 23.72 -13.92 3.34
N THR A 82 23.02 -13.87 2.22
CA THR A 82 22.85 -15.00 1.30
C THR A 82 22.83 -14.49 -0.14
N THR A 83 23.17 -15.37 -1.07
CA THR A 83 23.17 -15.08 -2.51
C THR A 83 22.26 -16.05 -3.23
N GLY A 84 21.75 -15.67 -4.39
CA GLY A 84 20.81 -16.48 -5.14
C GLY A 84 20.53 -15.96 -6.53
N LYS A 85 19.41 -16.43 -7.10
CA LYS A 85 18.89 -16.00 -8.38
C LYS A 85 17.41 -15.66 -8.26
N LEU A 86 17.01 -14.60 -8.95
CA LEU A 86 15.62 -14.22 -9.14
C LEU A 86 15.24 -14.44 -10.60
N THR A 87 14.07 -15.02 -10.81
CA THR A 87 13.36 -15.02 -12.09
C THR A 87 12.00 -14.37 -11.87
N ALA A 88 11.64 -13.42 -12.71
CA ALA A 88 10.27 -12.94 -12.86
C ALA A 88 9.81 -13.31 -14.27
N ASP A 89 8.71 -14.05 -14.40
CA ASP A 89 8.16 -14.37 -15.72
C ASP A 89 7.31 -13.22 -16.28
N LYS A 90 6.84 -13.37 -17.52
CA LYS A 90 5.96 -12.40 -18.21
C LYS A 90 4.66 -12.08 -17.46
N ASP A 91 4.21 -12.98 -16.58
CA ASP A 91 2.98 -12.84 -15.81
C ASP A 91 3.23 -12.19 -14.44
N PHE A 92 4.48 -11.82 -14.16
CA PHE A 92 4.99 -11.27 -12.91
C PHE A 92 5.01 -12.30 -11.76
N LYS A 93 5.11 -13.60 -12.07
CA LYS A 93 5.36 -14.63 -11.05
C LYS A 93 6.86 -14.67 -10.77
N LEU A 94 7.22 -14.50 -9.50
CA LEU A 94 8.60 -14.50 -9.05
C LEU A 94 9.00 -15.89 -8.51
N ASN A 95 10.19 -16.33 -8.89
CA ASN A 95 10.91 -17.42 -8.25
C ASN A 95 12.24 -16.88 -7.71
N LEU A 96 12.43 -16.94 -6.39
CA LEU A 96 13.67 -16.58 -5.72
C LEU A 96 14.31 -17.84 -5.16
N THR A 97 15.47 -18.20 -5.67
CA THR A 97 16.28 -19.32 -5.14
C THR A 97 17.49 -18.74 -4.42
N LEU A 98 17.60 -18.97 -3.11
CA LEU A 98 18.76 -18.54 -2.31
C LEU A 98 19.60 -19.75 -1.90
N LYS A 99 20.90 -19.57 -1.69
CA LYS A 99 21.78 -20.62 -1.15
C LYS A 99 21.36 -21.01 0.26
N ASP A 100 21.08 -20.00 1.10
CA ASP A 100 20.37 -20.14 2.35
C ASP A 100 18.98 -19.50 2.21
N ASN A 101 17.94 -20.33 2.33
CA ASN A 101 16.55 -19.93 2.21
C ASN A 101 15.99 -19.23 3.47
N SER A 102 16.75 -19.12 4.55
CA SER A 102 16.30 -18.47 5.80
C SER A 102 15.88 -17.01 5.63
N LEU A 103 16.37 -16.32 4.58
CA LEU A 103 16.01 -14.92 4.28
C LEU A 103 14.93 -14.77 3.20
N SER A 104 14.35 -15.87 2.72
CA SER A 104 13.31 -15.84 1.67
C SER A 104 12.01 -15.18 2.15
N GLU A 105 11.54 -15.48 3.36
CA GLU A 105 10.32 -14.91 3.96
C GLU A 105 10.38 -13.37 4.07
N TRP A 106 11.59 -12.82 4.30
CA TRP A 106 11.79 -11.38 4.37
C TRP A 106 11.95 -10.73 2.98
N SER A 107 12.68 -11.38 2.07
CA SER A 107 13.07 -10.79 0.78
C SER A 107 12.02 -10.94 -0.32
N LEU A 108 11.37 -12.10 -0.43
CA LEU A 108 10.43 -12.40 -1.51
C LEU A 108 9.19 -11.50 -1.50
N PRO A 109 8.54 -11.19 -0.36
CA PRO A 109 7.41 -10.25 -0.35
C PRO A 109 7.78 -8.83 -0.82
N LYS A 110 9.01 -8.38 -0.53
CA LYS A 110 9.49 -7.06 -0.95
C LYS A 110 9.73 -7.02 -2.46
N LEU A 111 10.36 -8.06 -3.00
CA LEU A 111 10.54 -8.22 -4.45
C LEU A 111 9.19 -8.29 -5.18
N ASN A 112 8.25 -9.10 -4.69
CA ASN A 112 6.88 -9.18 -5.21
C ASN A 112 6.19 -7.82 -5.20
N SER A 113 6.35 -7.05 -4.12
CA SER A 113 5.80 -5.70 -4.06
C SER A 113 6.42 -4.80 -5.14
N VAL A 114 7.74 -4.62 -5.16
CA VAL A 114 8.37 -3.66 -6.10
C VAL A 114 8.14 -4.03 -7.56
N ILE A 115 8.28 -5.32 -7.91
CA ILE A 115 8.11 -5.80 -9.29
C ILE A 115 6.62 -5.82 -9.67
N GLY A 116 5.74 -6.28 -8.78
CA GLY A 116 4.31 -6.36 -9.04
C GLY A 116 3.64 -5.00 -9.29
N HIS A 117 4.14 -3.92 -8.68
CA HIS A 117 3.65 -2.55 -8.93
C HIS A 117 3.95 -2.03 -10.34
N ARG A 118 4.79 -2.72 -11.11
CA ARG A 118 5.10 -2.38 -12.50
C ARG A 118 4.13 -3.02 -13.50
N LYS A 119 3.27 -3.95 -13.06
CA LYS A 119 2.31 -4.61 -13.95
C LYS A 119 1.39 -3.59 -14.59
N TYR A 120 1.51 -3.43 -15.92
CA TYR A 120 0.61 -2.58 -16.68
C TYR A 120 -0.82 -3.11 -16.60
N ARG A 121 -1.77 -2.19 -16.45
CA ARG A 121 -3.20 -2.44 -16.58
C ARG A 121 -3.80 -1.25 -17.31
N LYS A 122 -4.72 -1.49 -18.24
CA LYS A 122 -5.51 -0.40 -18.83
C LYS A 122 -6.19 0.37 -17.70
N GLN A 123 -5.97 1.68 -17.62
CA GLN A 123 -6.53 2.51 -16.57
C GLN A 123 -7.80 3.18 -17.11
N GLU A 124 -8.96 2.82 -16.58
CA GLU A 124 -10.17 3.62 -16.75
C GLU A 124 -10.22 4.70 -15.63
N PRO A 125 -10.84 5.87 -15.89
CA PRO A 125 -11.07 6.88 -14.87
C PRO A 125 -11.79 6.29 -13.66
N ILE A 126 -11.23 6.52 -12.47
CA ILE A 126 -11.84 6.11 -11.21
C ILE A 126 -12.38 7.38 -10.54
N PRO A 127 -13.70 7.45 -10.28
CA PRO A 127 -14.29 8.59 -9.59
C PRO A 127 -13.60 8.86 -8.24
N ALA A 128 -13.21 10.10 -8.04
CA ALA A 128 -12.60 10.59 -6.82
C ALA A 128 -13.19 11.94 -6.41
N THR A 129 -13.09 12.23 -5.11
CA THR A 129 -13.60 13.47 -4.51
C THR A 129 -12.52 14.06 -3.60
N PHE A 130 -12.37 15.39 -3.58
CA PHE A 130 -11.50 16.03 -2.58
C PHE A 130 -12.01 15.73 -1.17
N ALA A 131 -11.10 15.34 -0.28
CA ALA A 131 -11.44 14.90 1.07
C ALA A 131 -11.39 16.04 2.11
N ASP A 132 -10.78 17.17 1.74
CA ASP A 132 -10.62 18.36 2.55
C ASP A 132 -10.58 19.63 1.66
N ASP A 133 -10.69 20.79 2.32
CA ASP A 133 -10.54 22.11 1.72
C ASP A 133 -9.08 22.60 1.74
N GLU A 134 -8.13 21.75 2.18
CA GLU A 134 -6.73 22.13 2.31
C GLU A 134 -6.03 22.12 0.93
N VAL A 135 -5.77 23.32 0.40
CA VAL A 135 -5.17 23.48 -0.94
C VAL A 135 -3.65 23.63 -0.94
N ASN A 136 -3.05 24.03 0.19
CA ASN A 136 -1.63 24.38 0.32
C ASN A 136 -0.82 23.36 1.14
N HIS A 137 -1.34 22.15 1.34
CA HIS A 137 -0.59 21.10 2.04
C HIS A 137 0.72 20.79 1.30
N PRO A 138 1.87 20.64 1.97
CA PRO A 138 3.16 20.41 1.32
C PRO A 138 3.20 19.11 0.50
N LEU A 139 2.38 18.11 0.86
CA LEU A 139 2.20 16.86 0.12
C LEU A 139 1.07 16.92 -0.92
N GLY A 140 0.42 18.06 -1.13
CA GLY A 140 -0.64 18.24 -2.13
C GLY A 140 -2.03 17.83 -1.65
N ARG A 141 -2.99 17.81 -2.60
CA ARG A 141 -4.43 17.67 -2.33
C ARG A 141 -4.78 16.26 -1.87
N LEU A 142 -5.63 16.14 -0.86
CA LEU A 142 -6.18 14.87 -0.40
C LEU A 142 -7.42 14.51 -1.23
N VAL A 143 -7.44 13.30 -1.77
CA VAL A 143 -8.59 12.74 -2.50
C VAL A 143 -9.02 11.40 -1.90
N ASN A 144 -10.33 11.19 -1.82
CA ASN A 144 -10.94 9.91 -1.53
C ASN A 144 -11.33 9.22 -2.84
N ILE A 145 -11.19 7.90 -2.88
CA ILE A 145 -11.72 7.12 -3.99
C ILE A 145 -13.14 6.67 -3.66
N ASP A 146 -14.09 7.05 -4.52
CA ASP A 146 -15.49 6.77 -4.28
C ASP A 146 -15.73 5.26 -4.14
N GLY A 147 -16.47 4.88 -3.09
CA GLY A 147 -16.78 3.48 -2.78
C GLY A 147 -15.61 2.63 -2.29
N LYS A 148 -14.47 3.24 -1.91
CA LYS A 148 -13.30 2.51 -1.39
C LYS A 148 -12.76 3.14 -0.10
N SER A 149 -12.26 2.29 0.79
CA SER A 149 -11.56 2.71 2.02
C SER A 149 -10.08 3.05 1.73
N VAL A 150 -9.86 3.95 0.78
CA VAL A 150 -8.53 4.43 0.41
C VAL A 150 -8.57 5.90 0.02
N SER A 151 -7.59 6.64 0.51
CA SER A 151 -7.36 8.04 0.19
C SER A 151 -5.92 8.25 -0.25
N PHE A 152 -5.68 9.32 -1.01
CA PHE A 152 -4.36 9.64 -1.54
C PHE A 152 -4.08 11.13 -1.39
N ARG A 153 -2.84 11.48 -1.03
CA ARG A 153 -2.35 12.84 -1.29
C ARG A 153 -1.63 12.86 -2.64
N LEU A 154 -1.90 13.90 -3.41
CA LEU A 154 -1.48 14.04 -4.80
C LEU A 154 -0.83 15.40 -5.02
N ARG A 155 0.40 15.43 -5.55
CA ARG A 155 1.13 16.66 -5.87
C ARG A 155 1.71 16.57 -7.27
N GLY A 156 1.21 17.41 -8.18
CA GLY A 156 1.57 17.36 -9.60
C GLY A 156 1.12 16.04 -10.23
N ASP A 157 2.09 15.19 -10.57
CA ASP A 157 1.90 13.83 -11.10
C ASP A 157 2.40 12.74 -10.14
N VAL A 158 2.70 13.11 -8.89
CA VAL A 158 3.19 12.20 -7.85
C VAL A 158 2.10 11.88 -6.84
N MET A 159 1.98 10.58 -6.52
CA MET A 159 1.25 10.06 -5.38
C MET A 159 2.13 10.19 -4.14
N THR A 160 1.98 11.28 -3.41
CA THR A 160 2.82 11.62 -2.26
C THR A 160 2.40 10.83 -1.03
N GLU A 161 1.10 10.51 -0.88
CA GLU A 161 0.66 9.58 0.16
C GLU A 161 -0.42 8.60 -0.28
N VAL A 162 -0.42 7.45 0.37
CA VAL A 162 -1.47 6.43 0.32
C VAL A 162 -1.96 6.18 1.73
N HIS A 163 -3.26 6.34 1.95
CA HIS A 163 -3.92 6.10 3.23
C HIS A 163 -4.85 4.91 3.07
N ARG A 164 -4.62 3.84 3.84
CA ARG A 164 -5.51 2.67 3.85
C ARG A 164 -5.88 2.31 5.27
N ARG A 165 -7.17 2.09 5.49
CA ARG A 165 -7.71 1.60 6.74
C ARG A 165 -8.80 0.57 6.46
N SER A 166 -8.72 -0.54 7.17
CA SER A 166 -9.73 -1.59 7.27
C SER A 166 -9.70 -2.15 8.69
N ASP A 167 -10.61 -3.07 9.01
CA ASP A 167 -10.63 -3.75 10.31
C ASP A 167 -9.36 -4.58 10.58
N LYS A 168 -8.60 -4.91 9.53
CA LYS A 168 -7.40 -5.76 9.58
C LYS A 168 -6.09 -5.00 9.42
N SER A 169 -6.12 -3.79 8.86
CA SER A 169 -4.89 -3.07 8.53
C SER A 169 -5.11 -1.57 8.54
N TRP A 170 -4.18 -0.82 9.16
CA TRP A 170 -4.13 0.62 9.04
C TRP A 170 -2.69 1.06 8.76
N PHE A 171 -2.48 1.68 7.60
CA PHE A 171 -1.18 2.24 7.28
C PHE A 171 -1.28 3.49 6.41
N THR A 172 -0.23 4.30 6.51
CA THR A 172 0.04 5.45 5.63
C THR A 172 1.38 5.22 4.97
N ILE A 173 1.43 5.30 3.64
CA ILE A 173 2.68 5.30 2.87
C ILE A 173 2.91 6.75 2.43
N SER A 174 4.09 7.30 2.71
CA SER A 174 4.53 8.59 2.20
C SER A 174 5.68 8.38 1.22
N THR A 175 5.55 8.89 0.00
CA THR A 175 6.62 8.96 -1.01
C THR A 175 7.41 10.23 -0.77
N LEU A 176 8.68 10.09 -0.38
CA LEU A 176 9.54 11.21 0.01
C LEU A 176 10.36 11.72 -1.17
N ASP A 177 10.82 10.82 -2.04
CA ASP A 177 11.53 11.15 -3.27
C ASP A 177 11.17 10.18 -4.40
N VAL A 178 11.37 10.61 -5.65
CA VAL A 178 11.04 9.86 -6.87
C VAL A 178 12.18 9.92 -7.88
N TRP A 179 12.29 8.86 -8.68
CA TRP A 179 13.02 8.87 -9.94
C TRP A 179 12.07 9.16 -11.09
N ARG A 180 12.62 9.82 -12.12
CA ARG A 180 12.02 9.93 -13.45
C ARG A 180 12.69 8.92 -14.38
N THR A 181 11.90 8.09 -15.05
CA THR A 181 12.40 7.25 -16.15
C THR A 181 12.73 8.12 -17.36
N LYS A 182 13.35 7.52 -18.39
CA LYS A 182 13.60 8.21 -19.68
C LYS A 182 12.29 8.70 -20.32
N GLU A 183 11.19 7.98 -20.10
CA GLU A 183 9.84 8.29 -20.57
C GLU A 183 9.11 9.28 -19.63
N ASN A 184 9.83 9.85 -18.65
CA ASN A 184 9.33 10.78 -17.64
C ASN A 184 8.29 10.17 -16.68
N GLU A 185 8.22 8.84 -16.60
CA GLU A 185 7.36 8.13 -15.65
C GLU A 185 7.96 8.13 -14.24
N ILE A 186 7.11 7.95 -13.23
CA ILE A 186 7.45 8.01 -11.81
C ILE A 186 7.80 6.62 -11.27
N LEU A 187 8.99 6.53 -10.68
CA LEU A 187 9.38 5.44 -9.77
C LEU A 187 9.61 6.00 -8.36
N PRO A 188 9.11 5.36 -7.28
CA PRO A 188 9.46 5.79 -5.95
C PRO A 188 10.96 5.54 -5.69
N ARG A 189 11.66 6.55 -5.17
CA ARG A 189 13.03 6.40 -4.67
C ARG A 189 13.01 6.13 -3.18
N ASP A 190 12.39 7.02 -2.42
CA ASP A 190 12.34 6.94 -0.97
C ASP A 190 10.89 6.91 -0.49
N THR A 191 10.59 5.99 0.43
CA THR A 191 9.25 5.84 1.01
C THR A 191 9.33 5.60 2.51
N SER A 192 8.34 6.09 3.23
CA SER A 192 8.13 5.79 4.65
C SER A 192 6.72 5.25 4.85
N VAL A 193 6.59 4.14 5.58
CA VAL A 193 5.31 3.51 5.88
C VAL A 193 5.09 3.51 7.37
N ILE A 194 4.04 4.17 7.84
CA ILE A 194 3.61 4.12 9.23
C ILE A 194 2.51 3.07 9.33
N TYR A 195 2.69 2.09 10.21
CA TYR A 195 1.70 1.08 10.55
C TYR A 195 1.02 1.45 11.86
N ARG A 196 -0.29 1.17 11.94
CA ARG A 196 -1.11 1.39 13.13
C ARG A 196 -1.97 0.17 13.42
N ASP A 197 -2.28 -0.03 14.70
CA ASP A 197 -3.27 -1.00 15.12
C ASP A 197 -4.67 -0.50 14.70
N PRO A 198 -5.46 -1.30 13.95
CA PRO A 198 -6.76 -0.86 13.44
C PRO A 198 -7.78 -0.47 14.53
N LYS A 199 -7.66 -1.06 15.73
CA LYS A 199 -8.61 -0.89 16.84
C LYS A 199 -8.28 0.35 17.67
N SER A 200 -7.04 0.48 18.11
CA SER A 200 -6.56 1.54 19.00
C SER A 200 -6.00 2.76 18.26
N GLY A 201 -5.54 2.60 17.02
CA GLY A 201 -4.86 3.65 16.26
C GLY A 201 -3.41 3.91 16.68
N SER A 202 -2.91 3.19 17.69
CA SER A 202 -1.51 3.27 18.12
C SER A 202 -0.56 2.91 16.98
N ILE A 203 0.57 3.62 16.88
CA ILE A 203 1.62 3.30 15.91
C ILE A 203 2.27 1.98 16.32
N THR A 204 2.27 1.01 15.41
CA THR A 204 2.85 -0.32 15.61
C THR A 204 4.21 -0.47 14.93
N GLY A 205 4.59 0.51 14.11
CA GLY A 205 5.93 0.57 13.56
C GLY A 205 6.07 1.50 12.37
N ASN A 206 7.31 1.60 11.90
CA ASN A 206 7.68 2.29 10.68
C ASN A 206 8.50 1.38 9.77
N ARG A 207 8.32 1.51 8.46
CA ARG A 207 9.21 0.95 7.44
C ARG A 207 9.64 2.06 6.48
N SER A 208 10.92 2.35 6.46
CA SER A 208 11.53 3.21 5.44
C SER A 208 12.19 2.36 4.36
N ASN A 209 12.05 2.75 3.09
CA ASN A 209 12.70 2.08 1.98
C ASN A 209 13.37 3.09 1.05
N THR A 210 14.55 2.72 0.56
CA THR A 210 15.25 3.39 -0.55
C THR A 210 15.42 2.41 -1.69
N PHE A 211 15.08 2.82 -2.90
CA PHE A 211 15.12 2.01 -4.11
C PHE A 211 16.07 2.61 -5.15
N ALA A 212 16.75 1.73 -5.87
CA ALA A 212 17.44 2.07 -7.10
C ALA A 212 17.03 1.11 -8.21
N PHE A 213 17.10 1.60 -9.45
CA PHE A 213 16.72 0.87 -10.65
C PHE A 213 17.86 0.92 -11.66
N THR A 214 17.92 -0.07 -12.55
CA THR A 214 18.82 -0.11 -13.71
C THR A 214 18.00 -0.36 -14.96
N ARG A 215 18.33 0.35 -16.04
CA ARG A 215 17.61 0.23 -17.31
C ARG A 215 18.15 -0.93 -18.13
N ILE A 216 17.29 -1.86 -18.51
CA ILE A 216 17.58 -2.94 -19.47
C ILE A 216 16.50 -2.93 -20.57
N GLY A 217 16.90 -2.63 -21.80
CA GLY A 217 15.95 -2.38 -22.88
C GLY A 217 15.01 -1.22 -22.53
N ASN A 218 13.70 -1.49 -22.50
CA ASN A 218 12.66 -0.52 -22.14
C ASN A 218 12.20 -0.61 -20.67
N PHE A 219 12.92 -1.35 -19.83
CA PHE A 219 12.48 -1.64 -18.47
C PHE A 219 13.48 -1.13 -17.44
N ASP A 220 13.00 -0.29 -16.51
CA ASP A 220 13.75 0.11 -15.32
C ASP A 220 13.56 -0.93 -14.20
N LEU A 221 14.47 -1.92 -14.15
CA LEU A 221 14.42 -3.07 -13.25
C LEU A 221 15.04 -2.71 -11.89
N PRO A 222 14.53 -3.24 -10.76
CA PRO A 222 15.11 -2.95 -9.45
C PRO A 222 16.56 -3.46 -9.38
N SER A 223 17.48 -2.61 -8.93
CA SER A 223 18.90 -2.93 -8.74
C SER A 223 19.30 -2.91 -7.27
N HIS A 224 18.66 -2.06 -6.45
CA HIS A 224 18.89 -2.01 -5.02
C HIS A 224 17.61 -1.68 -4.26
N MET A 225 17.47 -2.29 -3.08
CA MET A 225 16.40 -2.03 -2.13
C MET A 225 17.03 -2.03 -0.74
N LEU A 226 17.06 -0.89 -0.05
CA LEU A 226 17.37 -0.79 1.37
C LEU A 226 16.07 -0.66 2.15
N THR A 227 15.90 -1.44 3.20
CA THR A 227 14.75 -1.33 4.10
C THR A 227 15.22 -1.21 5.55
N VAL A 228 14.71 -0.20 6.25
CA VAL A 228 14.85 -0.02 7.69
C VAL A 228 13.47 -0.13 8.31
N GLU A 229 13.31 -1.05 9.26
CA GLU A 229 12.07 -1.31 9.98
C GLU A 229 12.27 -1.00 11.46
N THR A 230 11.27 -0.38 12.09
CA THR A 230 11.25 -0.08 13.52
C THR A 230 9.91 -0.51 14.09
N GLY A 231 9.94 -1.35 15.14
CA GLY A 231 8.76 -1.83 15.85
C GLY A 231 8.34 -0.94 17.02
N GLU A 232 7.26 -1.32 17.70
CA GLU A 232 6.70 -0.62 18.87
C GLU A 232 7.70 -0.40 20.00
N LYS A 233 8.60 -1.37 20.21
CA LYS A 233 9.59 -1.34 21.29
C LYS A 233 10.96 -0.91 20.80
N PHE A 234 11.00 -0.12 19.73
CA PHE A 234 12.22 0.33 19.06
C PHE A 234 13.10 -0.82 18.54
N GLU A 235 12.55 -2.02 18.33
CA GLU A 235 13.30 -3.09 17.65
C GLU A 235 13.63 -2.60 16.25
N ARG A 236 14.91 -2.66 15.88
CA ARG A 236 15.37 -2.16 14.59
C ARG A 236 15.86 -3.31 13.73
N ASN A 237 15.22 -3.47 12.58
CA ASN A 237 15.63 -4.43 11.56
C ASN A 237 16.11 -3.67 10.33
N VAL A 238 17.25 -4.09 9.78
CA VAL A 238 17.82 -3.49 8.58
C VAL A 238 18.19 -4.59 7.61
N GLY A 239 17.78 -4.43 6.36
CA GLY A 239 18.25 -5.29 5.30
C GLY A 239 18.32 -4.61 3.95
N SER A 240 19.07 -5.23 3.06
CA SER A 240 19.18 -4.83 1.67
C SER A 240 19.02 -6.01 0.72
N ILE A 241 18.47 -5.73 -0.45
CA ILE A 241 18.43 -6.64 -1.59
C ILE A 241 19.16 -5.93 -2.72
N THR A 242 20.19 -6.57 -3.27
CA THR A 242 20.92 -6.09 -4.45
C THR A 242 20.71 -7.08 -5.57
N LEU A 243 20.32 -6.57 -6.74
CA LEU A 243 20.18 -7.35 -7.97
C LEU A 243 21.27 -6.92 -8.94
N SER A 244 21.85 -7.89 -9.63
CA SER A 244 22.92 -7.67 -10.60
C SER A 244 22.79 -8.64 -11.77
N ASN A 245 23.55 -8.39 -12.84
CA ASN A 245 23.55 -9.25 -14.04
C ASN A 245 22.14 -9.46 -14.62
N HIS A 246 21.32 -8.41 -14.62
CA HIS A 246 19.96 -8.45 -15.16
C HIS A 246 19.96 -8.89 -16.62
N ARG A 247 19.09 -9.84 -16.96
CA ARG A 247 18.82 -10.25 -18.34
C ARG A 247 17.33 -10.39 -18.56
N LEU A 248 16.81 -9.77 -19.62
CA LEU A 248 15.44 -10.01 -20.06
C LEU A 248 15.29 -11.47 -20.50
N ALA A 249 14.15 -12.07 -20.20
CA ALA A 249 13.86 -13.41 -20.66
C ALA A 249 13.73 -13.40 -22.20
N SER A 250 14.42 -14.32 -22.86
CA SER A 250 14.12 -14.67 -24.26
C SER A 250 12.95 -15.66 -24.28
N PRO A 251 12.21 -15.78 -25.40
CA PRO A 251 11.15 -16.79 -25.54
C PRO A 251 11.60 -18.22 -25.17
N GLU A 252 12.85 -18.58 -25.44
CA GLU A 252 13.44 -19.89 -25.14
C GLU A 252 13.73 -20.11 -23.65
N SER A 253 14.05 -19.06 -22.89
CA SER A 253 14.37 -19.16 -21.46
C SER A 253 13.16 -19.46 -20.57
N LEU A 254 11.94 -19.27 -21.08
CA LEU A 254 10.68 -19.48 -20.34
C LEU A 254 10.23 -20.95 -20.31
N SER A 255 10.65 -21.78 -21.27
CA SER A 255 10.26 -23.19 -21.33
C SER A 255 11.00 -24.06 -20.31
N GLN A 256 12.27 -23.75 -20.02
CA GLN A 256 13.11 -24.53 -19.11
C GLN A 256 12.77 -24.34 -17.62
N ALA A 257 12.07 -23.26 -17.27
CA ALA A 257 11.65 -22.97 -15.90
C ALA A 257 10.32 -23.65 -15.51
N GLN A 258 9.54 -24.12 -16.49
CA GLN A 258 8.28 -24.84 -16.26
C GLN A 258 8.46 -26.37 -16.20
N SER A 259 9.65 -26.87 -16.57
CA SER A 259 9.99 -28.29 -16.61
C SER A 259 10.92 -28.74 -15.48
N ARG A 260 11.07 -27.94 -14.41
CA ARG A 260 11.82 -28.26 -13.19
C ARG A 260 10.96 -27.97 -11.97
#